data_AF-A0A5E4QTY7-F1
#
_entry.id   AF-A0A5E4QTY7-F1
#
_cell.length_a   1.000
_cell.length_b   1.000
_cell.length_c   1.000
_cell.angle_alpha   90.00
_cell.angle_beta   90.00
_cell.angle_gamma   90.00
#
_symmetry.space_group_name_H-M   'P 1'
#
loop_
_entity.id
_entity.type
_entity.pdbx_description
1 polymer ?
#
loop_
_entity_poly.entity_id
_entity_poly.type
_entity_poly.pdbx_seq_one_letter_code
_entity_poly.pdbx_strand_id
1 'polypeptide(L)'
;MFRESMNIYRKYKMIKCNMKLEKRCQDTVRCDMETDLETALELAGAGKYQIFHCGLMVAILGSAILEMIGSSFILPSAACDLALEDHMKGIIASIPNIDALGRKPVLLVSTLLSGVIGLIAAFMPNLLSFALCKFVGSLFLSCPSSLGFAFAGELMPKKRRDLALLICNASLMLIASLCPNFIRSISTYLRPWRLLTMAYSMPLILSALWLTQAKESPKFLMMKGKPDEALGVLRHIFAFNSGQSPDHYK
;
A
#
# COMPACT_ATOMS: atom_id res chain seq x y z
N MET A 1 13.17 52.61 -16.36
CA MET A 1 13.79 51.67 -15.39
C MET A 1 12.94 51.42 -14.15
N PHE A 2 12.72 52.38 -13.23
CA PHE A 2 11.99 52.11 -11.96
C PHE A 2 10.49 51.72 -12.15
N ARG A 3 9.83 52.29 -13.16
CA ARG A 3 8.40 52.05 -13.44
C ARG A 3 8.13 50.67 -14.04
N GLU A 4 9.09 50.08 -14.76
CA GLU A 4 8.99 48.73 -15.32
C GLU A 4 9.20 47.65 -14.25
N SER A 5 10.17 47.82 -13.35
CA SER A 5 10.42 46.91 -12.23
C SER A 5 9.21 46.81 -11.29
N MET A 6 8.47 47.90 -11.11
CA MET A 6 7.27 47.95 -10.27
C MET A 6 6.05 47.25 -10.91
N ASN A 7 5.96 47.24 -12.25
CA ASN A 7 4.93 46.50 -12.99
C ASN A 7 5.17 44.98 -12.95
N ILE A 8 6.44 44.56 -13.05
CA ILE A 8 6.82 43.14 -12.91
C ILE A 8 6.50 42.63 -11.50
N TYR A 9 6.78 43.41 -10.46
CA TYR A 9 6.46 43.05 -9.07
C TYR A 9 4.94 42.93 -8.82
N ARG A 10 4.12 43.81 -9.42
CA ARG A 10 2.65 43.71 -9.34
C ARG A 10 2.12 42.46 -10.03
N LYS A 11 2.61 42.13 -11.24
CA LYS A 11 2.25 40.88 -11.93
C LYS A 11 2.64 39.65 -11.11
N TYR A 12 3.84 39.62 -10.54
CA TYR A 12 4.29 38.52 -9.67
C TYR A 12 3.39 38.36 -8.43
N LYS A 13 3.02 39.46 -7.76
CA LYS A 13 2.15 39.43 -6.58
C LYS A 13 0.73 38.96 -6.92
N MET A 14 0.19 39.34 -8.08
CA MET A 14 -1.10 38.87 -8.59
C MET A 14 -1.09 37.36 -8.88
N ILE A 15 -0.06 36.86 -9.58
CA ILE A 15 0.10 35.42 -9.86
C ILE A 15 0.20 34.62 -8.55
N LYS A 16 0.99 35.09 -7.59
CA LYS A 16 1.14 34.43 -6.28
C LYS A 16 -0.16 34.47 -5.46
N CYS A 17 -0.96 35.52 -5.58
CA CYS A 17 -2.27 35.63 -4.95
C CYS A 17 -3.28 34.63 -5.56
N ASN A 18 -3.35 34.57 -6.89
CA ASN A 18 -4.23 33.65 -7.62
C ASN A 18 -3.87 32.19 -7.32
N MET A 19 -2.60 31.84 -7.34
CA MET A 19 -2.14 30.48 -7.02
C MET A 19 -2.44 30.07 -5.57
N LYS A 20 -2.45 31.04 -4.63
CA LYS A 20 -2.83 30.81 -3.23
C LYS A 20 -4.35 30.67 -3.06
N LEU A 21 -5.13 31.41 -3.84
CA LEU A 21 -6.59 31.32 -3.88
C LEU A 21 -7.05 29.99 -4.52
N GLU A 22 -6.43 29.58 -5.63
CA GLU A 22 -6.68 28.28 -6.26
C GLU A 22 -6.39 27.12 -5.30
N LYS A 23 -5.23 27.14 -4.63
CA LYS A 23 -4.91 26.13 -3.60
C LYS A 23 -5.95 26.11 -2.48
N ARG A 24 -6.33 27.27 -1.95
CA ARG A 24 -7.34 27.35 -0.88
C ARG A 24 -8.70 26.83 -1.33
N CYS A 25 -9.13 27.13 -2.55
CA CYS A 25 -10.38 26.64 -3.12
C CYS A 25 -10.33 25.11 -3.31
N GLN A 26 -9.21 24.58 -3.82
CA GLN A 26 -8.99 23.14 -3.92
C GLN A 26 -9.01 22.45 -2.55
N ASP A 27 -8.39 23.06 -1.54
CA ASP A 27 -8.37 22.52 -0.17
C ASP A 27 -9.79 22.50 0.44
N THR A 28 -10.59 23.56 0.25
CA THR A 28 -11.97 23.62 0.74
C THR A 28 -12.86 22.57 0.07
N VAL A 29 -12.84 22.49 -1.27
CA VAL A 29 -13.62 21.49 -2.03
C VAL A 29 -13.23 20.06 -1.64
N ARG A 30 -11.95 19.83 -1.36
CA ARG A 30 -11.45 18.52 -0.90
C ARG A 30 -11.95 18.18 0.51
N CYS A 31 -11.96 19.15 1.43
CA CYS A 31 -12.53 18.97 2.76
C CYS A 31 -14.01 18.62 2.71
N ASP A 32 -14.80 19.33 1.90
CA ASP A 32 -16.25 19.07 1.77
C ASP A 32 -16.53 17.66 1.23
N MET A 33 -15.79 17.24 0.20
CA MET A 33 -15.87 15.86 -0.33
C MET A 33 -15.49 14.81 0.70
N GLU A 34 -14.46 15.07 1.53
CA GLU A 34 -14.02 14.13 2.55
C GLU A 34 -15.07 13.96 3.65
N THR A 35 -15.72 15.04 4.08
CA THR A 35 -16.81 14.98 5.07
C THR A 35 -18.06 14.28 4.53
N ASP A 36 -18.40 14.47 3.26
CA ASP A 36 -19.53 13.79 2.63
C ASP A 36 -19.28 12.28 2.51
N LEU A 37 -18.05 11.90 2.12
CA LEU A 37 -17.64 10.51 2.04
C LEU A 37 -17.60 9.81 3.40
N GLU A 38 -17.08 10.47 4.45
CA GLU A 38 -17.09 9.91 5.81
C GLU A 38 -18.52 9.61 6.26
N THR A 39 -19.46 10.53 6.01
CA THR A 39 -20.88 10.36 6.32
C THR A 39 -21.49 9.18 5.56
N ALA A 40 -21.22 9.09 4.25
CA ALA A 40 -21.68 7.99 3.42
C ALA A 40 -21.16 6.63 3.90
N LEU A 41 -19.90 6.57 4.35
CA LEU A 41 -19.29 5.35 4.87
C LEU A 41 -19.84 4.95 6.24
N GLU A 42 -20.21 5.92 7.09
CA GLU A 42 -20.93 5.68 8.33
C GLU A 42 -22.33 5.10 8.07
N LEU A 43 -23.05 5.61 7.06
CA LEU A 43 -24.34 5.08 6.62
C LEU A 43 -24.22 3.67 6.02
N ALA A 44 -23.12 3.36 5.34
CA ALA A 44 -22.84 2.02 4.81
C ALA A 44 -22.62 0.97 5.91
N GLY A 45 -22.33 1.43 7.14
CA GLY A 45 -22.10 0.60 8.32
C GLY A 45 -20.76 -0.14 8.31
N ALA A 46 -20.38 -0.68 9.47
CA ALA A 46 -19.23 -1.57 9.63
C ALA A 46 -19.72 -3.01 9.80
N GLY A 47 -19.35 -3.91 8.88
CA GLY A 47 -19.79 -5.31 8.93
C GLY A 47 -18.76 -6.28 8.35
N LYS A 48 -19.26 -7.29 7.65
CA LYS A 48 -18.46 -8.38 7.08
C LYS A 48 -17.43 -7.89 6.05
N TYR A 49 -17.74 -6.84 5.29
CA TYR A 49 -16.85 -6.31 4.27
C TYR A 49 -15.61 -5.69 4.89
N GLN A 50 -15.75 -4.93 5.98
CA GLN A 50 -14.62 -4.34 6.69
C GLN A 50 -13.72 -5.42 7.32
N ILE A 51 -14.30 -6.50 7.86
CA ILE A 51 -13.50 -7.62 8.39
C ILE A 51 -12.72 -8.30 7.26
N PHE A 52 -13.39 -8.60 6.14
CA PHE A 52 -12.74 -9.12 4.94
C PHE A 52 -11.60 -8.21 4.45
N HIS A 53 -11.85 -6.89 4.43
CA HIS A 53 -10.88 -5.90 3.98
C HIS A 53 -9.68 -5.75 4.94
N CYS A 54 -9.85 -5.66 6.27
CA CYS A 54 -8.70 -5.64 7.19
C CYS A 54 -7.97 -7.00 7.15
N GLY A 55 -8.67 -8.13 7.01
CA GLY A 55 -8.02 -9.44 6.81
C GLY A 55 -7.11 -9.47 5.58
N LEU A 56 -7.61 -8.96 4.45
CA LEU A 56 -6.83 -8.82 3.22
C LEU A 56 -5.62 -7.88 3.41
N MET A 57 -5.81 -6.74 4.08
CA MET A 57 -4.73 -5.79 4.34
C MET A 57 -3.66 -6.37 5.27
N VAL A 58 -4.06 -7.12 6.30
CA VAL A 58 -3.14 -7.87 7.18
C VAL A 58 -2.38 -8.93 6.39
N ALA A 59 -3.03 -9.62 5.46
CA ALA A 59 -2.35 -10.61 4.62
C ALA A 59 -1.29 -9.95 3.71
N ILE A 60 -1.61 -8.84 3.05
CA ILE A 60 -0.67 -8.13 2.17
C ILE A 60 0.49 -7.53 2.98
N LEU A 61 0.19 -6.75 4.02
CA LEU A 61 1.20 -6.12 4.86
C LEU A 61 2.03 -7.16 5.62
N GLY A 62 1.39 -8.23 6.09
CA GLY A 62 2.04 -9.37 6.74
C GLY A 62 3.05 -10.03 5.83
N SER A 63 2.64 -10.35 4.61
CA SER A 63 3.53 -10.95 3.62
C SER A 63 4.69 -10.00 3.26
N ALA A 64 4.41 -8.70 3.16
CA ALA A 64 5.44 -7.70 2.90
C ALA A 64 6.48 -7.63 4.03
N ILE A 65 6.04 -7.67 5.30
CA ILE A 65 6.96 -7.65 6.44
C ILE A 65 7.76 -8.94 6.56
N LEU A 66 7.17 -10.10 6.27
CA LEU A 66 7.92 -11.35 6.23
C LEU A 66 9.05 -11.30 5.21
N GLU A 67 8.78 -10.75 4.02
CA GLU A 67 9.79 -10.58 2.98
C GLU A 67 10.85 -9.54 3.37
N MET A 68 10.47 -8.48 4.11
CA MET A 68 11.38 -7.47 4.65
C MET A 68 12.32 -8.06 5.71
N ILE A 69 11.78 -8.88 6.62
CA ILE A 69 12.55 -9.61 7.63
C ILE A 69 13.49 -10.62 6.97
N GLY A 70 13.01 -11.38 5.99
CA GLY A 70 13.84 -12.30 5.20
C GLY A 70 15.01 -11.58 4.54
N SER A 71 14.76 -10.40 3.96
CA SER A 71 15.82 -9.60 3.33
C SER A 71 16.82 -9.06 4.35
N SER A 72 16.39 -8.67 5.54
CA SER A 72 17.27 -8.22 6.65
C SER A 72 18.16 -9.33 7.22
N PHE A 73 17.76 -10.60 7.17
CA PHE A 73 18.64 -11.71 7.56
C PHE A 73 19.59 -12.14 6.44
N ILE A 74 19.16 -12.02 5.19
CA ILE A 74 19.93 -12.43 4.01
C ILE A 74 21.01 -11.40 3.66
N LEU A 75 20.71 -10.10 3.78
CA LEU A 75 21.57 -9.03 3.29
C LEU A 75 22.88 -8.85 4.09
N PRO A 76 22.92 -8.92 5.43
CA PRO A 76 24.17 -8.86 6.20
C PRO A 76 25.05 -10.09 5.96
N SER A 77 24.43 -11.27 5.82
CA SER A 77 25.15 -12.50 5.45
C SER A 77 25.77 -12.41 4.06
N ALA A 78 25.19 -11.62 3.15
CA ALA A 78 25.72 -11.37 1.81
C ALA A 78 26.68 -10.16 1.76
N ALA A 79 26.51 -9.16 2.63
CA ALA A 79 27.31 -7.93 2.64
C ALA A 79 28.74 -8.15 3.17
N CYS A 80 28.91 -9.03 4.17
CA CYS A 80 30.23 -9.44 4.66
C CYS A 80 31.09 -10.12 3.57
N ASP A 81 30.46 -10.64 2.52
CA ASP A 81 31.13 -11.36 1.42
C ASP A 81 31.39 -10.48 0.19
N LEU A 82 30.79 -9.28 0.08
CA LEU A 82 30.70 -8.55 -1.21
C LEU A 82 31.09 -7.06 -1.20
N ALA A 83 31.57 -6.50 -0.09
CA ALA A 83 32.13 -5.14 0.00
C ALA A 83 31.34 -4.06 -0.78
N LEU A 84 30.02 -3.97 -0.56
CA LEU A 84 29.13 -3.10 -1.34
C LEU A 84 29.13 -1.65 -0.82
N GLU A 85 29.42 -0.69 -1.70
CA GLU A 85 29.55 0.75 -1.42
C GLU A 85 28.21 1.45 -1.08
N ASP A 86 28.22 2.38 -0.13
CA ASP A 86 27.02 2.96 0.52
C ASP A 86 26.17 3.89 -0.36
N HIS A 87 26.75 4.43 -1.44
CA HIS A 87 26.15 5.49 -2.26
C HIS A 87 24.94 5.02 -3.12
N MET A 88 24.86 3.74 -3.50
CA MET A 88 23.74 3.22 -4.31
C MET A 88 22.47 2.88 -3.51
N LYS A 89 22.53 2.92 -2.18
CA LYS A 89 21.39 2.58 -1.30
C LYS A 89 20.28 3.64 -1.33
N GLY A 90 20.63 4.91 -1.57
CA GLY A 90 19.70 6.05 -1.50
C GLY A 90 18.96 6.39 -2.81
N ILE A 91 19.56 6.08 -3.97
CA ILE A 91 19.05 6.52 -5.29
C ILE A 91 17.80 5.72 -5.73
N ILE A 92 17.55 4.57 -5.10
CA ILE A 92 16.57 3.61 -5.60
C ILE A 92 15.34 3.50 -4.68
N ALA A 93 15.42 4.05 -3.47
CA ALA A 93 14.27 4.26 -2.59
C ALA A 93 13.28 5.34 -3.11
N SER A 94 13.60 6.02 -4.22
CA SER A 94 12.89 7.21 -4.70
C SER A 94 12.08 7.04 -6.00
N ILE A 95 11.88 5.82 -6.52
CA ILE A 95 11.19 5.61 -7.80
C ILE A 95 10.09 4.53 -7.68
N PRO A 96 8.81 4.78 -8.04
CA PRO A 96 8.02 6.01 -8.02
C PRO A 96 6.65 5.84 -7.31
N ASN A 97 6.16 6.91 -6.67
CA ASN A 97 4.75 7.01 -6.28
C ASN A 97 3.88 7.10 -7.54
N ILE A 98 3.27 5.99 -7.95
CA ILE A 98 2.26 5.94 -9.02
C ILE A 98 0.91 6.38 -8.44
N ASP A 99 0.80 7.64 -8.01
CA ASP A 99 -0.49 8.16 -7.49
C ASP A 99 -1.55 8.35 -8.60
N ALA A 100 -1.18 8.20 -9.87
CA ALA A 100 -2.08 8.43 -11.01
C ALA A 100 -2.99 7.23 -11.38
N LEU A 101 -2.59 5.99 -11.03
CA LEU A 101 -3.24 4.78 -11.55
C LEU A 101 -4.33 4.20 -10.63
N GLY A 102 -4.35 4.54 -9.35
CA GLY A 102 -5.31 4.01 -8.37
C GLY A 102 -4.67 3.13 -7.32
N ARG A 103 -5.29 3.06 -6.14
CA ARG A 103 -4.68 2.39 -5.00
C ARG A 103 -4.66 0.87 -5.19
N LYS A 104 -5.76 0.28 -5.68
CA LYS A 104 -5.84 -1.17 -5.91
C LYS A 104 -4.92 -1.66 -7.03
N PRO A 105 -4.90 -1.11 -8.26
CA PRO A 105 -4.07 -1.65 -9.34
C PRO A 105 -2.57 -1.51 -9.02
N VAL A 106 -2.18 -0.40 -8.39
CA VAL A 106 -0.79 -0.20 -7.96
C VAL A 106 -0.42 -1.20 -6.87
N LEU A 107 -1.28 -1.42 -5.88
CA LEU A 107 -1.07 -2.41 -4.83
C LEU A 107 -1.01 -3.84 -5.41
N LEU A 108 -1.86 -4.17 -6.38
CA LEU A 108 -1.90 -5.47 -7.04
C LEU A 108 -0.61 -5.76 -7.81
N VAL A 109 -0.22 -4.84 -8.71
CA VAL A 109 0.95 -5.04 -9.57
C VAL A 109 2.22 -5.09 -8.75
N SER A 110 2.38 -4.18 -7.79
CA SER A 110 3.57 -4.15 -6.92
C SER A 110 3.69 -5.39 -6.04
N THR A 111 2.60 -5.83 -5.40
CA THR A 111 2.60 -7.04 -4.56
C THR A 111 2.89 -8.29 -5.38
N LEU A 112 2.24 -8.43 -6.55
CA LEU A 112 2.43 -9.58 -7.43
C LEU A 112 3.86 -9.63 -7.99
N LEU A 113 4.37 -8.50 -8.48
CA LEU A 113 5.70 -8.42 -9.06
C LEU A 113 6.79 -8.68 -8.00
N SER A 114 6.62 -8.15 -6.79
CA SER A 114 7.49 -8.46 -5.66
C SER A 114 7.49 -9.95 -5.32
N GLY A 115 6.32 -10.60 -5.29
CA GLY A 115 6.20 -12.03 -5.00
C GLY A 115 6.81 -12.91 -6.09
N VAL A 116 6.57 -12.60 -7.36
CA VAL A 116 7.14 -13.34 -8.51
C VAL A 116 8.65 -13.20 -8.57
N ILE A 117 9.17 -11.97 -8.41
CA ILE A 117 10.62 -11.72 -8.42
C ILE A 117 11.29 -12.39 -7.21
N GLY A 118 10.66 -12.36 -6.03
CA GLY A 118 11.14 -13.05 -4.83
C GLY A 118 11.21 -14.57 -5.04
N LEU A 119 10.21 -15.15 -5.71
CA LEU A 119 10.20 -16.57 -6.07
C LEU A 119 11.32 -16.90 -7.06
N ILE A 120 11.49 -16.08 -8.11
CA ILE A 120 12.57 -16.23 -9.10
C ILE A 120 13.94 -16.14 -8.42
N ALA A 121 14.10 -15.24 -7.45
CA ALA A 121 15.33 -15.09 -6.69
C ALA A 121 15.71 -16.41 -6.00
N ALA A 122 14.76 -17.15 -5.43
CA ALA A 122 15.05 -18.41 -4.75
C ALA A 122 15.70 -19.48 -5.65
N PHE A 123 15.49 -19.41 -6.96
CA PHE A 123 16.08 -20.33 -7.94
C PHE A 123 17.41 -19.85 -8.53
N MET A 124 17.86 -18.63 -8.21
CA MET A 124 19.09 -18.08 -8.78
C MET A 124 20.33 -18.84 -8.30
N PRO A 125 21.18 -19.34 -9.21
CA PRO A 125 22.42 -20.05 -8.85
C PRO A 125 23.54 -19.10 -8.43
N ASN A 126 23.58 -17.89 -8.98
CA ASN A 126 24.62 -16.89 -8.75
C ASN A 126 24.20 -15.87 -7.70
N LEU A 127 25.11 -15.51 -6.80
CA LEU A 127 24.86 -14.52 -5.74
C LEU A 127 24.50 -13.14 -6.30
N LEU A 128 25.19 -12.70 -7.36
CA LEU A 128 24.91 -11.41 -8.01
C LEU A 128 23.48 -11.38 -8.57
N SER A 129 23.07 -12.42 -9.30
CA SER A 129 21.72 -12.54 -9.85
C SER A 129 20.67 -12.62 -8.75
N PHE A 130 20.94 -13.36 -7.67
CA PHE A 130 20.09 -13.42 -6.49
C PHE A 130 19.92 -12.04 -5.83
N ALA A 131 21.02 -11.32 -5.62
CA ALA A 131 21.02 -9.99 -5.01
C ALA A 131 20.26 -8.98 -5.87
N LEU A 132 20.46 -8.99 -7.19
CA LEU A 132 19.72 -8.13 -8.11
C LEU A 132 18.22 -8.43 -8.11
N CYS A 133 17.81 -9.69 -8.13
CA CYS A 133 16.40 -10.06 -8.03
C CYS A 133 15.80 -9.60 -6.69
N LYS A 134 16.46 -9.89 -5.56
CA LYS A 134 15.99 -9.45 -4.24
C LYS A 134 15.89 -7.94 -4.14
N PHE A 135 16.88 -7.24 -4.67
CA PHE A 135 16.91 -5.80 -4.73
C PHE A 135 15.70 -5.24 -5.48
N VAL A 136 15.47 -5.69 -6.72
CA VAL A 136 14.32 -5.26 -7.53
C VAL A 136 12.99 -5.64 -6.84
N GLY A 137 12.90 -6.83 -6.24
CA GLY A 137 11.73 -7.25 -5.46
C GLY A 137 11.43 -6.30 -4.29
N SER A 138 12.46 -5.90 -3.54
CA SER A 138 12.31 -4.96 -2.42
C SER A 138 11.85 -3.56 -2.85
N LEU A 139 12.16 -3.11 -4.07
CA LEU A 139 11.64 -1.85 -4.59
C LEU A 139 10.12 -1.88 -4.72
N PHE A 140 9.59 -2.95 -5.30
CA PHE A 140 8.14 -3.12 -5.45
C PHE A 140 7.45 -3.33 -4.09
N LEU A 141 8.13 -3.98 -3.14
CA LEU A 141 7.63 -4.23 -1.78
C LEU A 141 7.40 -2.95 -0.94
N SER A 142 8.10 -1.86 -1.26
CA SER A 142 7.93 -0.57 -0.56
C SER A 142 6.52 -0.01 -0.75
N CYS A 143 5.91 -0.23 -1.92
CA CYS A 143 4.61 0.33 -2.27
C CYS A 143 3.47 -0.27 -1.43
N PRO A 144 3.31 -1.60 -1.30
CA PRO A 144 2.31 -2.20 -0.41
C PRO A 144 2.46 -1.79 1.05
N SER A 145 3.70 -1.59 1.51
CA SER A 145 3.99 -1.21 2.89
C SER A 145 3.45 0.19 3.24
N SER A 146 3.51 1.14 2.32
CA SER A 146 2.96 2.49 2.54
C SER A 146 1.49 2.60 2.13
N LEU A 147 1.13 2.05 0.96
CA LEU A 147 -0.19 2.22 0.38
C LEU A 147 -1.25 1.32 1.04
N GLY A 148 -0.83 0.17 1.59
CA GLY A 148 -1.71 -0.78 2.27
C GLY A 148 -2.35 -0.18 3.53
N PHE A 149 -1.59 0.54 4.36
CA PHE A 149 -2.16 1.22 5.54
C PHE A 149 -3.13 2.35 5.15
N ALA A 150 -2.78 3.13 4.12
CA ALA A 150 -3.67 4.17 3.62
C ALA A 150 -4.99 3.58 3.09
N PHE A 151 -4.90 2.49 2.32
CA PHE A 151 -6.06 1.80 1.77
C PHE A 151 -6.91 1.13 2.87
N ALA A 152 -6.28 0.55 3.90
CA ALA A 152 -6.96 0.00 5.07
C ALA A 152 -7.79 1.06 5.80
N GLY A 153 -7.27 2.28 5.95
CA GLY A 153 -7.94 3.37 6.64
C GLY A 153 -9.08 4.00 5.85
N GLU A 154 -9.03 3.98 4.52
CA GLU A 154 -10.01 4.66 3.65
C GLU A 154 -11.38 3.96 3.57
N LEU A 155 -11.43 2.65 3.79
CA LEU A 155 -12.68 1.86 3.75
C LEU A 155 -13.27 1.60 5.15
N MET A 156 -12.68 2.20 6.19
CA MET A 156 -13.11 2.04 7.57
C MET A 156 -13.90 3.26 8.06
N PRO A 157 -15.06 3.07 8.69
CA PRO A 157 -15.78 4.17 9.32
C PRO A 157 -14.94 4.80 10.44
N LYS A 158 -14.99 6.13 10.55
CA LYS A 158 -14.17 6.94 11.46
C LYS A 158 -14.13 6.39 12.88
N LYS A 159 -15.30 5.99 13.42
CA LYS A 159 -15.46 5.46 14.77
C LYS A 159 -14.68 4.16 15.05
N ARG A 160 -14.40 3.34 14.04
CA ARG A 160 -13.69 2.05 14.19
C ARG A 160 -12.34 2.01 13.48
N ARG A 161 -11.99 3.06 12.74
CA ARG A 161 -10.76 3.13 11.96
C ARG A 161 -9.52 2.91 12.82
N ASP A 162 -9.42 3.61 13.95
CA ASP A 162 -8.22 3.56 14.78
C ASP A 162 -8.06 2.18 15.45
N LEU A 163 -9.15 1.57 15.89
CA LEU A 163 -9.15 0.20 16.42
C LEU A 163 -8.78 -0.82 15.34
N ALA A 164 -9.33 -0.69 14.14
CA ALA A 164 -9.02 -1.58 13.03
C ALA A 164 -7.55 -1.48 12.63
N LEU A 165 -6.99 -0.27 12.54
CA LEU A 165 -5.57 -0.05 12.27
C LEU A 165 -4.67 -0.58 13.39
N LEU A 166 -5.08 -0.42 14.66
CA LEU A 166 -4.37 -0.99 15.80
C LEU A 166 -4.32 -2.52 15.73
N ILE A 167 -5.46 -3.18 15.45
CA ILE A 167 -5.53 -4.64 15.31
C ILE A 167 -4.73 -5.12 14.09
N CYS A 168 -4.87 -4.44 12.96
CA CYS A 168 -4.12 -4.70 11.74
C CYS A 168 -2.60 -4.58 12.03
N ASN A 169 -2.13 -3.60 12.83
CA ASN A 169 -0.72 -3.47 13.23
C ASN A 169 -0.27 -4.50 14.29
N ALA A 170 -1.12 -4.84 15.26
CA ALA A 170 -0.80 -5.84 16.28
C ALA A 170 -0.64 -7.25 15.67
N SER A 171 -1.56 -7.63 14.76
CA SER A 171 -1.47 -8.88 14.01
C SER A 171 -0.20 -8.96 13.16
N LEU A 172 0.24 -7.83 12.62
CA LEU A 172 1.47 -7.71 11.86
C LEU A 172 2.72 -8.03 12.70
N MET A 173 2.80 -7.47 13.91
CA MET A 173 3.88 -7.73 14.85
C MET A 173 3.91 -9.20 15.31
N LEU A 174 2.73 -9.82 15.47
CA LEU A 174 2.61 -11.24 15.77
C LEU A 174 3.15 -12.11 14.64
N ILE A 175 2.75 -11.83 13.39
CA ILE A 175 3.25 -12.54 12.20
C ILE A 175 4.77 -12.41 12.11
N ALA A 176 5.30 -11.19 12.28
CA ALA A 176 6.73 -10.90 12.27
C ALA A 176 7.51 -11.71 13.32
N SER A 177 6.94 -11.90 14.51
CA SER A 177 7.60 -12.59 15.63
C SER A 177 7.48 -14.11 15.56
N LEU A 178 6.34 -14.63 15.10
CA LEU A 178 6.04 -16.06 15.09
C LEU A 178 6.66 -16.79 13.89
N CYS A 179 6.66 -16.16 12.71
CA CYS A 179 7.07 -16.81 11.47
C CYS A 179 8.54 -17.25 11.45
N PRO A 180 9.52 -16.43 11.90
CA PRO A 180 10.92 -16.84 11.96
C PRO A 180 11.14 -18.01 12.94
N ASN A 181 10.40 -18.02 14.05
CA ASN A 181 10.47 -19.09 15.05
C ASN A 181 9.89 -20.41 14.53
N PHE A 182 8.77 -20.34 13.79
CA PHE A 182 8.16 -21.49 13.16
C PHE A 182 9.10 -22.12 12.11
N ILE A 183 9.73 -21.28 11.29
CA ILE A 183 10.60 -21.77 10.22
C ILE A 183 11.93 -22.30 10.80
N ARG A 184 12.46 -21.71 11.88
CA ARG A 184 13.60 -22.28 12.62
C ARG A 184 13.34 -23.72 13.09
N SER A 185 12.12 -24.04 13.51
CA SER A 185 11.73 -25.41 13.90
C SER A 185 11.70 -26.39 12.73
N ILE A 186 11.40 -25.92 11.51
CA ILE A 186 11.31 -26.76 10.29
C ILE A 186 12.67 -26.87 9.59
N SER A 187 13.57 -25.91 9.82
CA SER A 187 14.86 -25.77 9.15
C SER A 187 15.89 -26.86 9.47
N THR A 188 15.63 -27.76 10.43
CA THR A 188 16.53 -28.86 10.77
C THR A 188 16.75 -29.88 9.65
N TYR A 189 15.93 -29.86 8.59
CA TYR A 189 15.92 -30.90 7.54
C TYR A 189 16.27 -30.44 6.11
N LEU A 190 16.38 -29.14 5.79
CA LEU A 190 16.55 -28.64 4.40
C LEU A 190 17.51 -27.45 4.32
N ARG A 191 18.12 -27.21 3.14
CA ARG A 191 18.96 -26.01 2.87
C ARG A 191 18.15 -24.73 3.18
N PRO A 192 18.41 -24.02 4.30
CA PRO A 192 17.38 -23.20 4.94
C PRO A 192 16.91 -22.02 4.09
N TRP A 193 17.85 -21.31 3.46
CA TRP A 193 17.61 -19.95 2.98
C TRP A 193 16.80 -19.85 1.68
N ARG A 194 16.92 -20.83 0.76
CA ARG A 194 16.12 -20.85 -0.48
C ARG A 194 14.66 -21.20 -0.20
N LEU A 195 14.44 -22.21 0.64
CA LEU A 195 13.09 -22.60 1.06
C LEU A 195 12.41 -21.48 1.86
N LEU A 196 13.16 -20.81 2.75
CA LEU A 196 12.73 -19.59 3.44
C LEU A 196 12.27 -18.51 2.46
N THR A 197 13.07 -18.24 1.43
CA THR A 197 12.74 -17.23 0.41
C THR A 197 11.45 -17.59 -0.34
N MET A 198 11.27 -18.85 -0.73
CA MET A 198 10.03 -19.32 -1.36
C MET A 198 8.83 -19.22 -0.41
N ALA A 199 9.00 -19.60 0.85
CA ALA A 199 7.96 -19.58 1.87
C ALA A 199 7.45 -18.15 2.15
N TYR A 200 8.29 -17.13 2.04
CA TYR A 200 7.89 -15.73 2.19
C TYR A 200 7.29 -15.12 0.91
N SER A 201 7.77 -15.55 -0.27
CA SER A 201 7.25 -15.07 -1.56
C SER A 201 5.86 -15.64 -1.91
N MET A 202 5.51 -16.84 -1.44
CA MET A 202 4.20 -17.46 -1.72
C MET A 202 3.00 -16.69 -1.13
N PRO A 203 3.02 -16.28 0.15
CA PRO A 203 1.98 -15.42 0.73
C PRO A 203 1.78 -14.08 -0.01
N LEU A 204 2.86 -13.48 -0.54
CA LEU A 204 2.78 -12.26 -1.37
C LEU A 204 1.95 -12.50 -2.64
N ILE A 205 2.18 -13.61 -3.34
CA ILE A 205 1.41 -13.95 -4.54
C ILE A 205 -0.06 -14.25 -4.18
N LEU A 206 -0.29 -15.01 -3.12
CA LEU A 206 -1.64 -15.37 -2.68
C LEU A 206 -2.45 -14.14 -2.23
N SER A 207 -1.82 -13.22 -1.51
CA SER A 207 -2.45 -11.97 -1.09
C SER A 207 -2.74 -11.03 -2.27
N ALA A 208 -1.89 -11.01 -3.30
CA ALA A 208 -2.19 -10.32 -4.56
C ALA A 208 -3.40 -10.93 -5.28
N LEU A 209 -3.53 -12.27 -5.31
CA LEU A 209 -4.71 -12.92 -5.89
C LEU A 209 -5.98 -12.59 -5.11
N TRP A 210 -5.89 -12.55 -3.78
CA TRP A 210 -7.02 -12.18 -2.92
C TRP A 210 -7.44 -10.71 -3.12
N LEU A 211 -6.48 -9.82 -3.40
CA LEU A 211 -6.74 -8.40 -3.67
C LEU A 211 -7.58 -8.18 -4.95
N THR A 212 -7.60 -9.13 -5.89
CA THR A 212 -8.43 -9.00 -7.10
C THR A 212 -9.92 -8.88 -6.78
N GLN A 213 -10.37 -9.47 -5.66
CA GLN A 213 -11.76 -9.47 -5.19
C GLN A 213 -12.17 -8.15 -4.52
N ALA A 214 -11.23 -7.37 -3.99
CA ALA A 214 -11.53 -6.09 -3.34
C ALA A 214 -11.98 -5.03 -4.36
N LYS A 215 -12.81 -4.06 -3.95
CA LYS A 215 -13.17 -2.91 -4.79
C LYS A 215 -12.14 -1.78 -4.64
N GLU A 216 -12.10 -0.87 -5.60
CA GLU A 216 -11.25 0.34 -5.53
C GLU A 216 -11.68 1.24 -4.36
N SER A 217 -10.78 2.11 -3.88
CA SER A 217 -11.12 3.08 -2.85
C SER A 217 -12.15 4.10 -3.35
N PRO A 218 -13.29 4.29 -2.65
CA PRO A 218 -14.25 5.35 -2.96
C PRO A 218 -13.60 6.75 -2.97
N LYS A 219 -12.65 7.00 -2.07
CA LYS A 219 -11.92 8.28 -1.97
C LYS A 219 -11.11 8.56 -3.23
N PHE A 220 -10.48 7.53 -3.80
CA PHE A 220 -9.74 7.63 -5.05
C PHE A 220 -10.66 7.93 -6.24
N LEU A 221 -11.82 7.25 -6.32
CA LEU A 221 -12.80 7.47 -7.38
C LEU A 221 -13.39 8.90 -7.34
N MET A 222 -13.67 9.41 -6.15
CA MET A 222 -14.10 10.80 -5.95
C MET A 222 -13.04 11.81 -6.43
N MET A 223 -11.77 11.60 -6.06
CA MET A 223 -10.67 12.44 -6.52
C MET A 223 -10.47 12.41 -8.06
N LYS A 224 -10.83 11.31 -8.72
CA LYS A 224 -10.82 11.19 -10.18
C LYS A 224 -12.06 11.79 -10.88
N GLY A 225 -13.00 12.38 -10.12
CA GLY A 225 -14.22 12.95 -10.67
C GLY A 225 -15.21 11.89 -11.16
N LYS A 226 -15.19 10.68 -10.57
CA LYS A 226 -16.08 9.56 -10.90
C LYS A 226 -17.03 9.23 -9.73
N PRO A 227 -18.00 10.12 -9.41
CA PRO A 227 -18.88 9.94 -8.25
C PRO A 227 -19.82 8.72 -8.38
N ASP A 228 -20.29 8.40 -9.59
CA ASP A 228 -21.18 7.25 -9.81
C ASP A 228 -20.49 5.91 -9.51
N GLU A 229 -19.22 5.77 -9.88
CA GLU A 229 -18.42 4.59 -9.56
C GLU A 229 -18.17 4.50 -8.04
N ALA A 230 -17.92 5.64 -7.38
CA ALA A 230 -17.73 5.70 -5.93
C ALA A 230 -19.01 5.27 -5.18
N LEU A 231 -20.18 5.75 -5.60
CA LEU A 231 -21.49 5.33 -5.10
C LEU A 231 -21.72 3.83 -5.34
N GLY A 232 -21.36 3.31 -6.50
CA GLY A 232 -21.44 1.87 -6.79
C GLY A 232 -20.62 1.02 -5.82
N VAL A 233 -19.42 1.48 -5.44
CA VAL A 233 -18.61 0.80 -4.41
C VAL A 233 -19.28 0.89 -3.03
N LEU A 234 -19.78 2.07 -2.64
CA LEU A 234 -20.46 2.25 -1.35
C LEU A 234 -21.73 1.37 -1.23
N ARG A 235 -22.53 1.30 -2.29
CA ARG A 235 -23.70 0.41 -2.39
C ARG A 235 -23.32 -1.06 -2.22
N HIS A 236 -22.21 -1.48 -2.84
CA HIS A 236 -21.70 -2.84 -2.68
C HIS A 236 -21.26 -3.11 -1.23
N ILE A 237 -20.58 -2.16 -0.58
CA ILE A 237 -20.17 -2.26 0.82
C ILE A 237 -21.42 -2.38 1.72
N PHE A 238 -22.41 -1.52 1.50
CA PHE A 238 -23.67 -1.54 2.25
C PHE A 238 -24.40 -2.88 2.08
N ALA A 239 -24.56 -3.38 0.85
CA ALA A 239 -25.21 -4.64 0.57
C ALA A 239 -24.49 -5.83 1.22
N PHE A 240 -23.15 -5.83 1.19
CA PHE A 240 -22.34 -6.88 1.82
C PHE A 240 -22.39 -6.85 3.36
N ASN A 241 -22.55 -5.66 3.95
CA ASN A 241 -22.63 -5.48 5.39
C ASN A 241 -24.03 -5.75 5.97
N SER A 242 -25.06 -5.25 5.30
CA SER A 242 -26.47 -5.32 5.75
C SER A 242 -27.22 -6.55 5.24
N GLY A 243 -26.76 -7.16 4.14
CA GLY A 243 -27.49 -8.21 3.42
C GLY A 243 -28.72 -7.70 2.66
N GLN A 244 -28.95 -6.39 2.62
CA GLN A 244 -30.06 -5.76 1.89
C GLN A 244 -29.66 -5.42 0.45
N SER A 245 -30.65 -5.15 -0.41
CA SER A 245 -30.37 -4.81 -1.80
C SER A 245 -29.59 -3.49 -1.91
N PRO A 246 -28.71 -3.34 -2.92
CA PRO A 246 -27.92 -2.12 -3.13
C PRO A 246 -28.76 -0.84 -3.30
N ASP A 247 -30.04 -0.98 -3.65
CA ASP A 247 -30.98 0.10 -3.95
C ASP A 247 -31.51 0.81 -2.69
N HIS A 248 -31.35 0.20 -1.51
CA HIS A 248 -31.74 0.81 -0.24
C HIS A 248 -30.76 1.90 0.23
N TYR A 249 -29.59 1.98 -0.39
CA TYR A 249 -28.57 2.98 -0.10
C TYR A 249 -28.82 4.23 -0.98
N LYS A 250 -29.47 5.23 -0.37
CA LYS A 250 -29.80 6.53 -0.98
C LYS A 250 -28.72 7.56 -0.71
#